data_AF-A0A5N8VU82-F1
#
_entry.id   AF-A0A5N8VU82-F1
#
_cell.length_a   1.000
_cell.length_b   1.000
_cell.length_c   1.000
_cell.angle_alpha   90.00
_cell.angle_beta   90.00
_cell.angle_gamma   90.00
#
_symmetry.space_group_name_H-M   'P 1'
#
loop_
_entity.id
_entity.type
_entity.pdbx_description
1 polymer ?
#
loop_
_entity_poly.entity_id
_entity_poly.type
_entity_poly.pdbx_seq_one_letter_code
_entity_poly.pdbx_strand_id
1 'polypeptide(L)'
;VRAPLPTRPLDVRYDRDEETLHLDEGRISPVPPQAWDFEAAGVRVLEQWIATRTAEDEPGSLAAIRPAAWLQTWTSELLELITVLALLAEVEPQRAELETLHPVPAAELRAAGVLPVPEAARRPATVLDHHEEGPEGQFALV
;
A
#
# COMPACT_ATOMS: atom_id res chain seq x y z
N VAL A 1 -7.98 -22.67 -6.01
CA VAL A 1 -7.46 -23.27 -7.27
C VAL A 1 -7.07 -22.15 -8.22
N ARG A 2 -5.94 -22.24 -8.94
CA ARG A 2 -5.46 -21.19 -9.86
C ARG A 2 -5.67 -21.61 -11.30
N ALA A 3 -6.29 -20.76 -12.12
CA ALA A 3 -6.27 -20.87 -13.58
C ALA A 3 -5.31 -19.81 -14.13
N PRO A 4 -4.62 -20.07 -15.26
CA PRO A 4 -3.71 -19.10 -15.87
C PRO A 4 -4.44 -17.80 -16.21
N LEU A 5 -3.77 -16.67 -15.99
CA LEU A 5 -4.25 -15.34 -16.35
C LEU A 5 -3.93 -15.06 -17.83
N PRO A 6 -4.81 -14.35 -18.57
CA PRO A 6 -4.50 -13.97 -19.94
C PRO A 6 -3.33 -12.99 -20.01
N THR A 7 -2.84 -12.75 -21.23
CA THR A 7 -1.73 -11.83 -21.49
C THR A 7 -2.02 -10.40 -21.03
N ARG A 8 -3.28 -9.96 -21.00
CA ARG A 8 -3.72 -8.73 -20.33
C ARG A 8 -5.15 -8.92 -19.81
N PRO A 9 -5.34 -9.10 -18.51
CA PRO A 9 -6.69 -9.09 -17.96
C PRO A 9 -7.27 -7.69 -18.09
N LEU A 10 -8.45 -7.56 -18.68
CA LEU A 10 -9.13 -6.26 -18.86
C LEU A 10 -10.25 -6.08 -17.84
N ASP A 11 -10.95 -7.16 -17.48
CA ASP A 11 -12.08 -7.11 -16.56
C ASP A 11 -11.75 -7.79 -15.22
N VAL A 12 -12.12 -7.12 -14.14
CA VAL A 12 -12.05 -7.63 -12.77
C VAL A 12 -13.47 -7.88 -12.28
N ARG A 13 -13.77 -9.10 -11.85
CA ARG A 13 -15.03 -9.40 -11.16
C ARG A 13 -14.75 -10.23 -9.92
N TYR A 14 -15.50 -9.96 -8.87
CA TYR A 14 -15.44 -10.74 -7.63
C TYR A 14 -16.73 -11.51 -7.43
N ASP A 15 -16.61 -12.83 -7.32
CA ASP A 15 -17.68 -13.72 -6.90
C ASP A 15 -17.58 -13.90 -5.39
N ARG A 16 -18.58 -13.36 -4.68
CA ARG A 16 -18.61 -13.34 -3.21
C ARG A 16 -19.06 -14.68 -2.62
N ASP A 17 -19.83 -15.45 -3.36
CA ASP A 17 -20.30 -16.77 -2.92
C ASP A 17 -19.18 -17.82 -3.10
N GLU A 18 -18.38 -17.69 -4.16
CA GLU A 18 -17.22 -18.56 -4.40
C GLU A 18 -15.91 -18.05 -3.77
N GLU A 19 -15.93 -16.87 -3.12
CA GLU A 19 -14.73 -16.15 -2.66
C GLU A 19 -13.63 -16.10 -3.75
N THR A 20 -14.03 -15.75 -4.97
CA THR A 20 -13.19 -15.89 -6.15
C THR A 20 -13.03 -14.55 -6.87
N LEU A 21 -11.78 -14.11 -7.00
CA LEU A 21 -11.40 -12.99 -7.85
C LEU A 21 -11.13 -13.52 -9.25
N HIS A 22 -11.89 -13.04 -10.22
CA HIS A 22 -11.69 -13.35 -11.63
C HIS A 22 -11.06 -12.17 -12.36
N LEU A 23 -10.15 -12.54 -13.25
CA LEU A 23 -9.37 -11.67 -14.10
C LEU A 23 -9.48 -12.25 -15.51
N ASP A 24 -10.52 -11.80 -16.24
CA ASP A 24 -11.02 -12.45 -17.46
C ASP A 24 -11.17 -13.99 -17.30
N GLU A 25 -10.41 -14.80 -18.06
CA GLU A 25 -10.45 -16.27 -17.97
C GLU A 25 -9.70 -16.84 -16.76
N GLY A 26 -8.86 -16.04 -16.11
CA GLY A 26 -8.12 -16.45 -14.93
C GLY A 26 -8.90 -16.26 -13.63
N ARG A 27 -8.50 -16.98 -12.59
CA ARG A 27 -9.12 -16.87 -11.26
C ARG A 27 -8.14 -17.12 -10.12
N ILE A 28 -8.37 -16.41 -9.02
CA ILE A 28 -7.69 -16.56 -7.73
C ILE A 28 -8.75 -16.85 -6.67
N SER A 29 -8.55 -17.95 -5.94
CA SER A 29 -9.44 -18.38 -4.86
C SER A 29 -8.68 -19.25 -3.85
N PRO A 30 -8.94 -19.08 -2.54
CA PRO A 30 -9.92 -18.13 -1.97
C PRO A 30 -9.38 -16.68 -1.87
N VAL A 31 -10.28 -15.71 -1.95
CA VAL A 31 -10.06 -14.28 -1.66
C VAL A 31 -11.16 -13.84 -0.69
N PRO A 32 -10.86 -13.62 0.60
CA PRO A 32 -11.87 -13.23 1.58
C PRO A 32 -12.61 -11.95 1.17
N PRO A 33 -13.93 -11.83 1.40
CA PRO A 33 -14.70 -10.64 1.03
C PRO A 33 -14.15 -9.34 1.62
N GLN A 34 -13.56 -9.41 2.81
CA GLN A 34 -12.98 -8.25 3.48
C GLN A 34 -11.70 -7.75 2.79
N ALA A 35 -10.93 -8.65 2.17
CA ALA A 35 -9.78 -8.25 1.35
C ALA A 35 -10.24 -7.59 0.05
N TRP A 36 -11.35 -8.06 -0.54
CA TRP A 36 -11.99 -7.44 -1.69
C TRP A 36 -12.58 -6.07 -1.37
N ASP A 37 -13.28 -5.93 -0.24
CA ASP A 37 -13.92 -4.69 0.17
C ASP A 37 -12.97 -3.68 0.82
N PHE A 38 -11.68 -4.02 0.98
CA PHE A 38 -10.74 -3.12 1.64
C PHE A 38 -10.53 -1.83 0.85
N GLU A 39 -10.78 -0.69 1.50
CA GLU A 39 -10.65 0.64 0.93
C GLU A 39 -9.57 1.47 1.64
N ALA A 40 -8.80 2.22 0.85
CA ALA A 40 -7.93 3.27 1.33
C ALA A 40 -8.37 4.59 0.72
N ALA A 41 -8.68 5.59 1.57
CA ALA A 41 -9.22 6.88 1.14
C ALA A 41 -10.47 6.77 0.23
N GLY A 42 -11.34 5.78 0.48
CA GLY A 42 -12.56 5.53 -0.30
C GLY A 42 -12.33 4.84 -1.65
N VAL A 43 -11.13 4.31 -1.90
CA VAL A 43 -10.79 3.57 -3.12
C VAL A 43 -10.51 2.12 -2.79
N ARG A 44 -11.15 1.20 -3.50
CA ARG A 44 -10.92 -0.24 -3.36
C ARG A 44 -9.50 -0.59 -3.82
N VAL A 45 -8.70 -1.10 -2.89
CA VAL A 45 -7.25 -1.26 -3.10
C VAL A 45 -6.96 -2.31 -4.16
N LEU A 46 -7.60 -3.49 -4.11
CA LEU A 46 -7.37 -4.55 -5.10
C LEU A 46 -7.76 -4.12 -6.52
N GLU A 47 -8.93 -3.50 -6.66
CA GLU A 47 -9.43 -3.01 -7.94
C GLU A 47 -8.50 -1.95 -8.54
N GLN A 48 -8.09 -0.95 -7.74
CA GLN A 48 -7.14 0.07 -8.19
C GLN A 48 -5.77 -0.50 -8.54
N TRP A 49 -5.27 -1.47 -7.77
CA TRP A 49 -3.97 -2.10 -8.02
C TRP A 49 -3.94 -2.82 -9.37
N ILE A 50 -5.04 -3.51 -9.72
CA ILE A 50 -5.21 -4.18 -11.01
C ILE A 50 -5.38 -3.14 -12.12
N ALA A 51 -6.29 -2.19 -11.97
CA ALA A 51 -6.57 -1.15 -12.97
C ALA A 51 -5.31 -0.37 -13.36
N THR A 52 -4.48 0.02 -12.39
CA THR A 52 -3.20 0.69 -12.64
C THR A 52 -2.27 -0.15 -13.52
N ARG A 53 -2.32 -1.49 -13.40
CA ARG A 53 -1.49 -2.44 -14.13
C ARG A 53 -2.04 -2.84 -15.50
N THR A 54 -3.33 -2.64 -15.74
CA THR A 54 -4.02 -3.05 -16.98
C THR A 54 -4.48 -1.89 -17.85
N ALA A 55 -4.48 -0.66 -17.31
CA ALA A 55 -4.85 0.55 -18.05
C ALA A 55 -3.97 0.76 -19.30
N GLU A 56 -4.63 1.23 -20.37
CA GLU A 56 -3.95 1.73 -21.56
C GLU A 56 -3.52 3.18 -21.35
N ASP A 57 -2.26 3.47 -21.69
CA ASP A 57 -1.66 4.79 -21.54
C ASP A 57 -1.42 5.46 -22.89
N GLU A 58 -1.45 6.79 -22.91
CA GLU A 58 -1.20 7.61 -24.10
C GLU A 58 0.15 7.27 -24.74
N PRO A 59 0.17 6.94 -26.06
CA PRO A 59 1.41 6.65 -26.77
C PRO A 59 2.43 7.78 -26.67
N GLY A 60 3.68 7.44 -26.35
CA GLY A 60 4.78 8.40 -26.21
C GLY A 60 4.89 9.07 -24.83
N SER A 61 4.00 8.75 -23.89
CA SER A 61 4.15 9.12 -22.48
C SER A 61 5.15 8.21 -21.75
N LEU A 62 5.66 8.65 -20.59
CA LEU A 62 6.44 7.76 -19.70
C LEU A 62 5.59 6.60 -19.18
N ALA A 63 4.28 6.80 -19.00
CA ALA A 63 3.36 5.75 -18.56
C ALA A 63 3.25 4.61 -19.58
N ALA A 64 3.38 4.92 -20.88
CA ALA A 64 3.45 3.90 -21.94
C ALA A 64 4.72 3.02 -21.87
N ILE A 65 5.75 3.39 -21.09
CA ILE A 65 6.95 2.56 -20.88
C ILE A 65 6.67 1.56 -19.75
N ARG A 66 5.96 0.49 -20.09
CA ARG A 66 5.51 -0.56 -19.15
C ARG A 66 5.50 -1.95 -19.79
N PRO A 67 5.43 -3.03 -19.01
CA PRO A 67 5.29 -4.39 -19.55
C PRO A 67 4.09 -4.51 -20.50
N ALA A 68 4.31 -5.13 -21.67
CA ALA A 68 3.27 -5.32 -22.67
C ALA A 68 2.26 -6.41 -22.31
N ALA A 69 2.60 -7.28 -21.34
CA ALA A 69 1.75 -8.37 -20.88
C ALA A 69 1.85 -8.53 -19.36
N TRP A 70 0.89 -9.24 -18.80
CA TRP A 70 0.85 -9.63 -17.40
C TRP A 70 2.08 -10.45 -17.04
N LEU A 71 2.86 -9.96 -16.07
CA LEU A 71 4.05 -10.64 -15.61
C LEU A 71 3.69 -11.68 -14.54
N GLN A 72 4.43 -12.79 -14.52
CA GLN A 72 4.30 -13.78 -13.45
C GLN A 72 4.54 -13.15 -12.07
N THR A 73 5.46 -12.18 -11.98
CA THR A 73 5.73 -11.42 -10.75
C THR A 73 4.52 -10.64 -10.26
N TRP A 74 3.69 -10.10 -11.15
CA TRP A 74 2.44 -9.43 -10.77
C TRP A 74 1.43 -10.40 -10.16
N THR A 75 1.39 -11.66 -10.60
CA THR A 75 0.57 -12.67 -9.91
C THR A 75 1.05 -12.88 -8.48
N SER A 76 2.37 -12.96 -8.26
CA SER A 76 2.94 -13.08 -6.92
C SER A 76 2.65 -11.86 -6.04
N GLU A 77 2.84 -10.64 -6.58
CA GLU A 77 2.52 -9.39 -5.90
C GLU A 77 1.02 -9.30 -5.55
N LEU A 78 0.13 -9.73 -6.45
CA LEU A 78 -1.31 -9.73 -6.20
C LEU A 78 -1.68 -10.68 -5.06
N LEU A 79 -1.07 -11.87 -5.01
CA LEU A 79 -1.30 -12.84 -3.94
C LEU A 79 -0.80 -12.32 -2.58
N GLU A 80 0.35 -11.65 -2.58
CA GLU A 80 0.88 -11.00 -1.38
C GLU A 80 -0.04 -9.87 -0.92
N LEU A 81 -0.49 -9.01 -1.83
CA LEU A 81 -1.42 -7.94 -1.53
C LEU A 81 -2.73 -8.49 -0.95
N ILE A 82 -3.34 -9.50 -1.57
CA ILE A 82 -4.55 -10.17 -1.05
C ILE A 82 -4.32 -10.66 0.38
N THR A 83 -3.15 -11.26 0.64
CA THR A 83 -2.79 -11.76 1.98
C THR A 83 -2.68 -10.64 2.99
N VAL A 84 -1.98 -9.55 2.65
CA VAL A 84 -1.85 -8.38 3.53
C VAL A 84 -3.21 -7.76 3.82
N LEU A 85 -4.07 -7.59 2.82
CA LEU A 85 -5.40 -7.01 3.00
C LEU A 85 -6.32 -7.90 3.85
N ALA A 86 -6.22 -9.22 3.69
CA ALA A 86 -6.94 -10.15 4.56
C ALA A 86 -6.49 -10.01 6.03
N LEU A 87 -5.18 -9.98 6.27
CA LEU A 87 -4.62 -9.79 7.62
C LEU A 87 -4.98 -8.43 8.21
N LEU A 88 -4.98 -7.36 7.41
CA LEU A 88 -5.40 -6.03 7.84
C LEU A 88 -6.88 -6.02 8.23
N ALA A 89 -7.74 -6.68 7.45
CA ALA A 89 -9.15 -6.80 7.77
C ALA A 89 -9.41 -7.58 9.07
N GLU A 90 -8.59 -8.59 9.38
CA GLU A 90 -8.70 -9.34 10.64
C GLU A 90 -8.38 -8.49 11.88
N VAL A 91 -7.46 -7.54 11.77
CA VAL A 91 -7.06 -6.65 12.89
C VAL A 91 -7.88 -5.36 12.97
N GLU A 92 -8.71 -5.06 11.96
CA GLU A 92 -9.57 -3.88 11.91
C GLU A 92 -10.44 -3.69 13.17
N PRO A 93 -11.12 -4.73 13.71
CA PRO A 93 -11.93 -4.56 14.92
C PRO A 93 -11.10 -4.15 16.14
N GLN A 94 -9.88 -4.70 16.28
CA GLN A 94 -8.97 -4.36 17.36
C GLN A 94 -8.47 -2.92 17.24
N ARG A 95 -8.25 -2.43 16.01
CA ARG A 95 -7.89 -1.03 15.77
C ARG A 95 -9.04 -0.08 16.14
N ALA A 96 -10.28 -0.43 15.78
CA ALA A 96 -11.45 0.37 16.12
C ALA A 96 -11.64 0.52 17.65
N GLU A 97 -11.31 -0.52 18.42
CA GLU A 97 -11.29 -0.43 19.90
C GLU A 97 -10.25 0.59 20.39
N LEU A 98 -9.08 0.69 19.76
CA LEU A 98 -8.03 1.65 20.11
C LEU A 98 -8.36 3.09 19.70
N GLU A 99 -9.10 3.29 18.61
CA GLU A 99 -9.52 4.63 18.17
C GLU A 99 -10.47 5.31 19.18
N THR A 100 -11.06 4.55 20.10
CA THR A 100 -11.83 5.09 21.23
C THR A 100 -10.96 5.62 22.39
N LEU A 101 -9.63 5.47 22.31
CA LEU A 101 -8.72 6.01 23.32
C LEU A 101 -8.76 7.54 23.31
N HIS A 102 -9.01 8.11 24.49
CA HIS A 102 -9.13 9.54 24.69
C HIS A 102 -7.88 10.26 24.14
N PRO A 103 -8.06 11.16 23.15
CA PRO A 103 -6.93 11.94 22.64
C PRO A 103 -6.35 12.76 23.79
N VAL A 104 -5.05 12.65 24.04
CA VAL A 104 -4.39 13.39 25.11
C VAL A 104 -4.51 14.89 24.81
N PRO A 105 -5.21 15.69 25.65
CA PRO A 105 -5.40 17.10 25.41
C PRO A 105 -4.07 17.84 25.37
N ALA A 106 -3.96 18.85 24.50
CA ALA A 106 -2.76 19.68 24.44
C ALA A 106 -2.41 20.34 25.79
N ALA A 107 -3.39 20.56 26.67
CA ALA A 107 -3.15 21.05 28.03
C ALA A 107 -2.37 20.06 28.89
N GLU A 108 -2.70 18.77 28.83
CA GLU A 108 -1.98 17.70 29.55
C GLU A 108 -0.56 17.55 29.01
N LEU A 109 -0.39 17.62 27.69
CA LEU A 109 0.94 17.60 27.07
C LEU A 109 1.80 18.80 27.48
N ARG A 110 1.21 19.98 27.67
CA ARG A 110 1.92 21.16 28.21
C ARG A 110 2.27 20.98 29.68
N ALA A 111 1.34 20.47 30.49
CA ALA A 111 1.59 20.19 31.90
C ALA A 111 2.71 19.17 32.10
N ALA A 112 2.78 18.16 31.22
CA ALA A 112 3.84 17.17 31.18
C ALA A 112 5.17 17.67 30.58
N GLY A 113 5.24 18.92 30.10
CA GLY A 113 6.44 19.49 29.47
C GLY A 113 6.78 18.91 28.08
N VAL A 114 5.85 18.17 27.46
CA VAL A 114 6.00 17.65 26.09
C VAL A 114 5.78 18.75 25.05
N LEU A 115 4.83 19.66 25.32
CA LEU A 115 4.58 20.85 24.51
C LEU A 115 5.01 22.14 25.22
N PRO A 116 5.55 23.14 24.50
CA PRO A 116 5.82 23.13 23.06
C PRO A 116 7.03 22.25 22.70
N VAL A 117 7.04 21.71 21.47
CA VAL A 117 8.18 20.93 20.95
C VAL A 117 9.47 21.78 21.08
N PRO A 118 10.56 21.26 21.69
CA PRO A 118 11.82 21.99 21.81
C PRO A 118 12.33 22.49 20.46
N GLU A 119 12.95 23.67 20.41
CA GLU A 119 13.44 24.26 19.15
C GLU A 119 14.40 23.33 18.41
N ALA A 120 15.28 22.64 19.13
CA ALA A 120 16.23 21.69 18.56
C ALA A 120 15.56 20.53 17.81
N ALA A 121 14.35 20.10 18.23
CA ALA A 121 13.60 19.03 17.58
C ALA A 121 12.78 19.50 16.37
N ARG A 122 12.73 20.80 16.09
CA ARG A 122 12.09 21.37 14.89
C ARG A 122 13.08 21.61 13.75
N ARG A 123 14.37 21.40 14.00
CA ARG A 123 15.40 21.52 12.97
C ARG A 123 15.41 20.23 12.14
N PRO A 124 15.79 20.30 10.85
CA PRO A 124 16.08 19.11 10.06
C PRO A 124 17.05 18.20 10.83
N ALA A 125 17.00 16.89 10.56
CA ALA A 125 17.97 15.97 11.14
C ALA A 125 19.39 16.49 10.83
N THR A 126 20.22 16.65 11.86
CA THR A 126 21.58 17.19 11.72
C THR A 126 22.47 16.35 10.81
N VAL A 127 22.05 15.13 10.47
CA VAL A 127 22.62 14.29 9.40
C VAL A 127 22.67 15.02 8.05
N LEU A 128 21.75 15.96 7.80
CA LEU A 128 21.71 16.77 6.57
C LEU A 128 22.63 18.01 6.60
N ASP A 129 23.20 18.36 7.75
CA ASP A 129 24.10 19.52 7.90
C ASP A 129 25.58 19.16 7.66
N HIS A 130 25.89 17.88 7.44
CA HIS A 130 27.25 17.41 7.20
C HIS A 130 27.58 17.48 5.71
N HIS A 131 28.68 18.16 5.37
CA HIS A 131 29.16 18.20 3.98
C HIS A 131 29.69 16.82 3.58
N GLU A 132 29.05 16.18 2.60
CA GLU A 132 29.53 14.95 1.98
C GLU A 132 30.83 15.25 1.22
N GLU A 133 31.98 14.82 1.73
CA GLU A 133 33.30 15.07 1.10
C GLU A 133 33.79 13.90 0.22
N GLY A 134 33.09 12.76 0.17
CA GLY A 134 33.55 11.54 -0.51
C GLY A 134 32.60 11.00 -1.61
N PRO A 135 33.09 10.18 -2.56
CA PRO A 135 32.24 9.50 -3.53
C PRO A 135 31.26 8.55 -2.81
N GLU A 136 30.02 8.48 -3.27
CA GLU A 136 28.92 7.71 -2.66
C GLU A 136 28.48 8.22 -1.27
N GLY A 137 28.69 9.50 -0.92
CA GLY A 137 28.14 10.09 0.31
C GLY A 137 28.76 9.56 1.60
N GLN A 138 30.02 9.11 1.57
CA GLN A 138 30.70 8.55 2.75
C GLN A 138 31.11 9.63 3.75
N PHE A 139 30.80 9.39 5.03
CA PHE A 139 31.18 10.25 6.16
C PHE A 139 32.54 9.83 6.74
N ALA A 140 33.47 10.78 6.90
CA ALA A 140 34.67 10.54 7.72
C ALA A 140 34.32 10.77 9.20
N LEU A 141 34.49 9.72 10.03
CA LEU A 141 34.41 9.86 11.48
C LEU A 141 35.69 10.54 11.98
N VAL A 142 35.57 11.69 12.64
CA VAL A 142 36.67 12.36 13.35
C VAL A 142 36.72 11.86 14.79
#